data_AF-A0A7S1WDY6-F1
#
_entry.id   AF-A0A7S1WDY6-F1
#
_cell.length_a   1.000
_cell.length_b   1.000
_cell.length_c   1.000
_cell.angle_alpha   90.00
_cell.angle_beta   90.00
_cell.angle_gamma   90.00
#
_symmetry.space_group_name_H-M   'P 1'
#
loop_
_entity.id
_entity.type
_entity.pdbx_description
1 polymer ?
#
loop_
_entity_poly.entity_id
_entity_poly.type
_entity_poly.pdbx_seq_one_letter_code
_entity_poly.pdbx_strand_id
1 'polypeptide(L)'
;GCPFDFNAYKERGEVFGITRVSRRPEIVGLGFVSLGGALLATTATQVAFFGVGPLVCFVLLAAHSDRTMRHSGDLSQTKEAETSVTPFLALLDGRQSWKVLFEELELTNAGTAVALALLAVLRPPWMRWVK
;
A
#
# COMPACT_ATOMS: atom_id res chain seq x y z
N GLY A 1 -17.62 1.71 12.87
CA GLY A 1 -16.78 0.94 11.94
C GLY A 1 -15.33 1.01 12.38
N CYS A 2 -14.51 0.04 12.00
CA CYS A 2 -13.06 0.15 12.18
C CYS A 2 -12.55 1.33 11.34
N PRO A 3 -11.75 2.26 11.89
CA PRO A 3 -11.22 3.40 11.12
C PRO A 3 -10.28 2.96 9.97
N PHE A 4 -9.84 1.71 9.96
CA PHE A 4 -9.02 1.09 8.91
C PHE A 4 -9.78 0.01 8.13
N ASP A 5 -11.10 0.11 8.04
CA ASP A 5 -11.86 -0.79 7.17
C ASP A 5 -11.69 -0.37 5.71
N PHE A 6 -10.76 -1.01 4.99
CA PHE A 6 -10.59 -0.81 3.55
C PHE A 6 -11.80 -1.28 2.72
N ASN A 7 -12.75 -1.97 3.37
CA ASN A 7 -14.03 -2.31 2.79
C ASN A 7 -15.17 -1.42 3.31
N ALA A 8 -14.87 -0.24 3.88
CA ALA A 8 -15.88 0.72 4.33
C ALA A 8 -16.82 1.19 3.20
N TYR A 9 -16.41 1.02 1.94
CA TYR A 9 -17.16 1.44 0.75
C TYR A 9 -17.57 0.26 -0.15
N LYS A 10 -17.93 -0.90 0.43
CA LYS A 10 -18.37 -2.10 -0.34
C LYS A 10 -19.50 -1.78 -1.33
N GLU A 11 -20.36 -0.82 -0.99
CA GLU A 11 -21.47 -0.36 -1.83
C GLU A 11 -21.02 0.31 -3.14
N ARG A 12 -19.78 0.79 -3.21
CA ARG A 12 -19.19 1.40 -4.42
C ARG A 12 -18.57 0.38 -5.37
N GLY A 13 -18.67 -0.92 -5.04
CA GLY A 13 -18.09 -2.02 -5.78
C GLY A 13 -16.72 -2.45 -5.23
N GLU A 14 -16.23 -3.55 -5.77
CA GLU A 14 -15.01 -4.22 -5.32
C GLU A 14 -13.70 -3.64 -5.88
N VAL A 15 -13.82 -2.77 -6.90
CA VAL A 15 -12.73 -2.01 -7.55
C VAL A 15 -12.96 -0.52 -7.31
N PHE A 16 -12.50 -0.05 -6.16
CA PHE A 16 -12.66 1.33 -5.69
C PHE A 16 -11.46 1.77 -4.86
N GLY A 17 -11.08 3.05 -4.97
CA GLY A 17 -10.03 3.68 -4.19
C GLY A 17 -8.69 2.95 -4.31
N ILE A 18 -8.09 2.64 -3.16
CA ILE A 18 -6.76 2.04 -3.09
C ILE A 18 -6.68 0.64 -3.75
N THR A 19 -7.82 -0.05 -3.91
CA THR A 19 -7.85 -1.34 -4.62
C THR A 19 -7.54 -1.23 -6.12
N ARG A 20 -7.68 -0.03 -6.71
CA ARG A 20 -7.25 0.28 -8.08
C ARG A 20 -5.72 0.28 -8.22
N VAL A 21 -5.02 0.62 -7.15
CA VAL A 21 -3.54 0.65 -7.12
C VAL A 21 -2.99 -0.76 -6.95
N SER A 22 -3.47 -1.48 -5.96
CA SER A 22 -3.18 -2.90 -5.75
C SER A 22 -4.40 -3.56 -5.16
N ARG A 23 -4.68 -4.79 -5.57
CA ARG A 23 -5.77 -5.58 -5.01
C ARG A 23 -5.52 -6.08 -3.59
N ARG A 24 -4.25 -6.05 -3.12
CA ARG A 24 -3.83 -6.37 -1.74
C ARG A 24 -3.12 -5.15 -1.11
N PRO A 25 -3.80 -4.00 -1.02
CA PRO A 25 -3.19 -2.74 -0.63
C PRO A 25 -2.61 -2.80 0.80
N GLU A 26 -3.21 -3.57 1.70
CA GLU A 26 -2.78 -3.74 3.08
C GLU A 26 -1.41 -4.43 3.18
N ILE A 27 -1.17 -5.46 2.37
CA ILE A 27 0.10 -6.21 2.37
C ILE A 27 1.19 -5.40 1.65
N VAL A 28 0.84 -4.80 0.50
CA VAL A 28 1.77 -4.00 -0.28
C VAL A 28 2.20 -2.74 0.48
N GLY A 29 1.29 -2.13 1.24
CA GLY A 29 1.61 -0.99 2.12
C GLY A 29 2.69 -1.34 3.15
N LEU A 30 2.61 -2.51 3.78
CA LEU A 30 3.66 -3.00 4.70
C LEU A 30 5.01 -3.24 3.97
N GLY A 31 4.95 -3.68 2.72
CA GLY A 31 6.12 -3.75 1.84
C GLY A 31 6.78 -2.37 1.63
N PHE A 32 5.99 -1.33 1.38
CA PHE A 32 6.51 0.03 1.24
C PHE A 32 7.07 0.61 2.53
N VAL A 33 6.47 0.30 3.69
CA VAL A 33 7.03 0.66 5.00
C VAL A 33 8.41 0.01 5.18
N SER A 34 8.56 -1.25 4.81
CA SER A 34 9.83 -1.97 4.86
C SER A 34 10.87 -1.31 3.94
N LEU A 35 10.48 -0.98 2.70
CA LEU A 35 11.36 -0.25 1.78
C LEU A 35 11.81 1.11 2.36
N GLY A 36 10.89 1.86 2.98
CA GLY A 36 11.23 3.10 3.70
C GLY A 36 12.21 2.87 4.84
N GLY A 37 12.02 1.80 5.62
CA GLY A 37 12.96 1.38 6.66
C GLY A 37 14.36 1.07 6.13
N ALA A 38 14.45 0.43 4.95
CA ALA A 38 15.71 0.17 4.27
C ALA A 38 16.42 1.48 3.86
N LEU A 39 15.67 2.45 3.33
CA LEU A 39 16.21 3.74 2.87
C LEU A 39 16.69 4.65 4.01
N LEU A 40 16.12 4.48 5.21
CA LEU A 40 16.48 5.26 6.41
C LEU A 40 17.56 4.57 7.27
N ALA A 41 17.89 3.31 6.98
CA ALA A 41 18.86 2.54 7.75
C ALA A 41 20.29 3.08 7.58
N THR A 42 21.03 3.14 8.68
CA THR A 42 22.44 3.59 8.70
C THR A 42 23.42 2.42 8.72
N THR A 43 22.93 1.18 8.88
CA THR A 43 23.76 -0.02 8.96
C THR A 43 23.16 -1.16 8.13
N ALA A 44 24.01 -2.08 7.66
CA ALA A 44 23.58 -3.26 6.91
C ALA A 44 22.59 -4.13 7.70
N THR A 45 22.78 -4.25 9.03
CA THR A 45 21.87 -4.99 9.90
C THR A 45 20.48 -4.38 9.93
N GLN A 46 20.38 -3.04 9.99
CA GLN A 46 19.09 -2.35 9.92
C GLN A 46 18.43 -2.52 8.54
N VAL A 47 19.21 -2.43 7.45
CA VAL A 47 18.71 -2.70 6.09
C VAL A 47 18.15 -4.11 5.99
N ALA A 48 18.85 -5.11 6.52
CA ALA A 48 18.40 -6.49 6.49
C ALA A 48 17.13 -6.70 7.32
N PHE A 49 17.09 -6.18 8.55
CA PHE A 49 16.04 -6.46 9.53
C PHE A 49 14.77 -5.63 9.30
N PHE A 50 14.88 -4.34 8.99
CA PHE A 50 13.72 -3.45 8.78
C PHE A 50 13.38 -3.26 7.31
N GLY A 51 14.30 -3.63 6.41
CA GLY A 51 14.17 -3.42 4.98
C GLY A 51 13.92 -4.69 4.20
N VAL A 52 15.01 -5.31 3.75
CA VAL A 52 15.00 -6.41 2.77
C VAL A 52 14.22 -7.62 3.30
N GLY A 53 14.45 -8.04 4.54
CA GLY A 53 13.76 -9.19 5.13
C GLY A 53 12.24 -9.04 5.11
N PRO A 54 11.68 -8.02 5.78
CA PRO A 54 10.25 -7.75 5.76
C PRO A 54 9.70 -7.50 4.35
N LEU A 55 10.42 -6.78 3.47
CA LEU A 55 9.99 -6.55 2.09
C LEU A 55 9.78 -7.87 1.34
N VAL A 56 10.75 -8.79 1.41
CA VAL A 56 10.64 -10.12 0.78
C VAL A 56 9.46 -10.88 1.38
N CYS A 57 9.30 -10.87 2.71
CA CYS A 57 8.17 -11.50 3.37
C CYS A 57 6.83 -10.98 2.86
N PHE A 58 6.65 -9.67 2.72
CA PHE A 58 5.38 -9.09 2.27
C PHE A 58 5.11 -9.31 0.78
N VAL A 59 6.15 -9.35 -0.07
CA VAL A 59 5.99 -9.75 -1.48
C VAL A 59 5.50 -11.20 -1.59
N LEU A 60 6.14 -12.11 -0.86
CA LEU A 60 5.75 -13.52 -0.83
C LEU A 60 4.35 -13.70 -0.24
N LEU A 61 4.04 -12.96 0.84
CA LEU A 61 2.72 -12.99 1.47
C LEU A 61 1.63 -12.47 0.53
N ALA A 62 1.90 -11.41 -0.23
CA ALA A 62 0.95 -10.88 -1.22
C ALA A 62 0.68 -11.91 -2.33
N ALA A 63 1.73 -12.53 -2.88
CA ALA A 63 1.59 -13.56 -3.91
C ALA A 63 0.87 -14.82 -3.39
N HIS A 64 1.22 -15.28 -2.19
CA HIS A 64 0.56 -16.40 -1.55
C HIS A 64 -0.92 -16.11 -1.28
N SER A 65 -1.23 -14.98 -0.67
CA SER A 65 -2.60 -14.62 -0.34
C SER A 65 -3.48 -14.45 -1.58
N ASP A 66 -2.92 -13.88 -2.66
CA ASP A 66 -3.60 -13.78 -3.95
C ASP A 66 -3.90 -15.15 -4.58
N ARG A 67 -2.93 -16.07 -4.54
CA ARG A 67 -3.12 -17.44 -4.99
C ARG A 67 -4.17 -18.17 -4.17
N THR A 68 -4.17 -17.99 -2.85
CA THR A 68 -5.17 -18.61 -1.97
C THR A 68 -6.59 -18.11 -2.30
N MET A 69 -6.78 -16.80 -2.50
CA MET A 69 -8.09 -16.26 -2.90
C MET A 69 -8.59 -16.78 -4.25
N ARG A 70 -7.69 -16.96 -5.23
CA ARG A 70 -8.02 -17.61 -6.50
C ARG A 70 -8.53 -19.04 -6.30
N HIS A 71 -7.86 -19.80 -5.44
CA HIS A 71 -8.21 -21.20 -5.20
C HIS A 71 -9.48 -21.36 -4.35
N SER A 72 -9.73 -20.46 -3.40
CA SER A 72 -10.95 -20.48 -2.59
C SER A 72 -12.19 -19.98 -3.33
N GLY A 73 -12.01 -19.27 -4.45
CA GLY A 73 -13.10 -18.64 -5.18
C GLY A 73 -13.55 -17.30 -4.58
N ASP A 74 -12.82 -16.77 -3.59
CA ASP A 74 -13.09 -15.46 -2.96
C ASP A 74 -12.67 -14.28 -3.84
N LEU A 75 -12.02 -14.58 -4.98
CA LEU A 75 -11.70 -13.61 -6.00
C LEU A 75 -12.72 -13.66 -7.14
N SER A 76 -13.47 -12.58 -7.28
CA SER A 76 -14.36 -12.35 -8.42
C SER A 76 -13.59 -12.13 -9.72
N GLN A 77 -14.24 -12.49 -10.84
CA GLN A 77 -13.68 -12.30 -12.17
C GLN A 77 -13.44 -10.83 -12.51
N THR A 78 -14.36 -9.93 -12.11
CA THR A 78 -14.22 -8.49 -12.36
C THR A 78 -13.00 -7.92 -11.65
N LYS A 79 -12.88 -8.14 -10.33
CA LYS A 79 -11.68 -7.72 -9.58
C LYS A 79 -10.40 -8.32 -10.16
N GLU A 80 -10.39 -9.58 -10.56
CA GLU A 80 -9.21 -10.20 -11.17
C GLU A 80 -8.81 -9.56 -12.50
N ALA A 81 -9.78 -9.32 -13.38
CA ALA A 81 -9.55 -8.73 -14.69
C ALA A 81 -9.07 -7.28 -14.60
N GLU A 82 -9.62 -6.53 -13.65
CA GLU A 82 -9.42 -5.09 -13.55
C GLU A 82 -8.24 -4.66 -12.67
N THR A 83 -7.73 -5.53 -11.80
CA THR A 83 -6.72 -5.16 -10.78
C THR A 83 -5.43 -5.98 -10.88
N SER A 84 -4.43 -5.63 -10.07
CA SER A 84 -3.15 -6.33 -9.98
C SER A 84 -2.69 -6.44 -8.52
N VAL A 85 -1.97 -7.50 -8.18
CA VAL A 85 -1.25 -7.58 -6.89
C VAL A 85 -0.10 -6.58 -6.87
N THR A 86 0.65 -6.50 -7.97
CA THR A 86 1.75 -5.56 -8.14
C THR A 86 1.19 -4.13 -8.17
N PRO A 87 1.62 -3.25 -7.26
CA PRO A 87 1.10 -1.89 -7.18
C PRO A 87 1.30 -1.14 -8.49
N PHE A 88 0.29 -0.35 -8.87
CA PHE A 88 0.22 0.49 -10.08
C PHE A 88 0.20 -0.25 -11.42
N LEU A 89 0.48 -1.56 -11.45
CA LEU A 89 0.59 -2.28 -12.72
C LEU A 89 -0.71 -2.24 -13.53
N ALA A 90 -1.88 -2.36 -12.88
CA ALA A 90 -3.16 -2.27 -13.57
C ALA A 90 -3.43 -0.87 -14.18
N LEU A 91 -2.89 0.19 -13.58
CA LEU A 91 -2.97 1.56 -14.11
C LEU A 91 -2.01 1.77 -15.29
N LEU A 92 -0.83 1.16 -15.23
CA LEU A 92 0.15 1.21 -16.32
C LEU A 92 -0.32 0.40 -17.54
N ASP A 93 -0.98 -0.74 -17.31
CA ASP A 93 -1.55 -1.60 -18.35
C ASP A 93 -2.84 -1.02 -18.98
N GLY A 94 -3.37 0.09 -18.46
CA GLY A 94 -4.62 0.69 -18.91
C GLY A 94 -5.90 -0.05 -18.47
N ARG A 95 -5.78 -1.09 -17.63
CA ARG A 95 -6.93 -1.79 -17.01
C ARG A 95 -7.66 -0.91 -16.00
N GLN A 96 -6.97 0.07 -15.42
CA GLN A 96 -7.50 1.10 -14.55
C GLN A 96 -7.26 2.50 -15.10
N SER A 97 -8.12 3.45 -14.72
CA SER A 97 -8.01 4.85 -15.12
C SER A 97 -7.36 5.71 -14.05
N TRP A 98 -6.29 6.42 -14.41
CA TRP A 98 -5.69 7.45 -13.57
C TRP A 98 -6.67 8.56 -13.21
N LYS A 99 -7.53 8.95 -14.16
CA LYS A 99 -8.53 10.00 -13.95
C LYS A 99 -9.48 9.63 -12.81
N VAL A 100 -10.02 8.41 -12.84
CA VAL A 100 -10.95 7.91 -11.80
C VAL A 100 -10.24 7.82 -10.45
N LEU A 101 -8.99 7.33 -10.43
CA LEU A 101 -8.20 7.28 -9.20
C LEU A 101 -8.03 8.68 -8.57
N PHE A 102 -7.77 9.71 -9.37
CA PHE A 102 -7.64 11.08 -8.87
C PHE A 102 -8.98 11.67 -8.41
N GLU A 103 -10.09 11.33 -9.06
CA GLU A 103 -11.44 11.73 -8.62
C GLU A 103 -11.84 11.09 -7.28
N GLU A 104 -11.35 9.88 -7.00
CA GLU A 104 -11.57 9.17 -5.74
C GLU A 104 -10.58 9.57 -4.62
N LEU A 105 -9.51 10.29 -4.96
CA LEU A 105 -8.47 10.66 -4.02
C LEU A 105 -8.91 11.81 -3.12
N GLU A 106 -9.03 11.54 -1.82
CA GLU A 106 -9.18 12.61 -0.84
C GLU A 106 -7.85 13.35 -0.65
N LEU A 107 -7.75 14.54 -1.26
CA LEU A 107 -6.55 15.38 -1.21
C LEU A 107 -6.13 15.72 0.22
N THR A 108 -7.07 15.81 1.16
CA THR A 108 -6.77 16.02 2.58
C THR A 108 -5.96 14.86 3.18
N ASN A 109 -6.30 13.61 2.85
CA ASN A 109 -5.58 12.43 3.34
C ASN A 109 -4.19 12.34 2.70
N ALA A 110 -4.10 12.59 1.39
CA ALA A 110 -2.82 12.64 0.69
C ALA A 110 -1.91 13.75 1.26
N GLY A 111 -2.45 14.96 1.45
CA GLY A 111 -1.74 16.08 2.04
C GLY A 111 -1.27 15.81 3.47
N THR A 112 -2.12 15.19 4.29
CA THR A 112 -1.77 14.79 5.66
C THR A 112 -0.65 13.76 5.67
N ALA A 113 -0.73 12.74 4.82
CA ALA A 113 0.32 11.72 4.71
C ALA A 113 1.67 12.33 4.28
N VAL A 114 1.66 13.21 3.28
CA VAL A 114 2.87 13.92 2.83
C VAL A 114 3.42 14.82 3.94
N ALA A 115 2.57 15.58 4.63
CA ALA A 115 3.00 16.45 5.72
C ALA A 115 3.63 15.66 6.88
N LEU A 116 3.04 14.53 7.27
CA LEU A 116 3.58 13.64 8.30
C LEU A 116 4.92 13.04 7.86
N ALA A 117 5.04 12.60 6.61
CA ALA A 117 6.29 12.08 6.07
C ALA A 117 7.40 13.14 6.07
N LEU A 118 7.07 14.39 5.67
CA LEU A 118 8.01 15.51 5.72
C LEU A 118 8.43 15.86 7.14
N LEU A 119 7.50 15.90 8.10
CA LEU A 119 7.82 16.11 9.52
C LEU A 119 8.76 15.03 10.06
N ALA A 120 8.50 13.77 9.70
CA ALA A 120 9.33 12.64 10.11
C ALA A 120 10.76 12.69 9.55
N VAL A 121 10.93 13.16 8.30
CA VAL A 121 12.24 13.30 7.65
C VAL A 121 12.99 14.54 8.14
N LEU A 122 12.32 15.69 8.21
CA LEU A 122 12.94 16.96 8.60
C LEU A 122 13.34 17.00 10.08
N ARG A 123 12.66 16.21 10.94
CA ARG A 123 12.93 16.10 12.38
C ARG A 123 13.17 17.47 13.02
N PRO A 124 12.18 18.37 12.97
CA PRO A 124 12.35 19.73 13.46
C PRO A 124 12.76 19.72 14.95
N PRO A 125 13.45 20.76 15.44
CA PRO A 125 14.11 20.74 16.75
C PRO A 125 13.18 20.38 17.91
N TRP A 126 11.91 20.78 17.83
CA TRP A 126 10.87 20.52 18.84
C TRP A 126 10.35 19.07 18.86
N MET A 127 10.72 18.23 17.90
CA MET A 127 10.41 16.78 17.88
C MET A 127 11.57 15.92 18.42
N ARG A 128 12.71 16.52 18.77
CA ARG A 128 13.86 15.80 19.35
C ARG A 128 13.65 15.64 20.85
N TRP A 129 12.73 14.75 21.24
CA TRP A 129 12.37 14.50 22.64
C TRP A 129 13.39 13.67 23.42
N VAL A 130 14.42 13.14 22.75
CA VAL A 130 15.55 12.45 23.38
C VAL A 130 16.84 12.91 22.69
N LYS A 131 17.83 13.32 23.48
CA LYS A 131 19.18 13.65 23.02
C LYS A 131 19.92 12.40 22.56
#